data_AF-A0A3M2WYX6-F1
#
_entry.id   AF-A0A3M2WYX6-F1
#
_cell.length_a   1.000
_cell.length_b   1.000
_cell.length_c   1.000
_cell.angle_alpha   90.00
_cell.angle_beta   90.00
_cell.angle_gamma   90.00
#
_symmetry.space_group_name_H-M   'P 1'
#
loop_
_entity.id
_entity.type
_entity.pdbx_description
1 polymer ?
#
loop_
_entity_poly.entity_id
_entity_poly.type
_entity_poly.pdbx_seq_one_letter_code
_entity_poly.pdbx_strand_id
1 'polypeptide(L)' 'MIEAAQRQEMQGLPVILLVAGPVRAMLSRFGRLAVPNMHVLAYQEIPDNKQVTIVATVGPNG' A
#
# COMPACT_ATOMS: atom_id res chain seq x y z
N MET A 1 5.49 7.20 -5.66
CA MET A 1 4.63 6.83 -4.50
C MET A 1 3.50 7.84 -4.29
N ILE A 2 3.82 9.14 -4.17
CA ILE A 2 2.81 10.20 -3.96
C ILE A 2 1.81 10.30 -5.12
N GLU A 3 2.28 10.24 -6.37
CA GLU A 3 1.39 10.29 -7.55
C GLU A 3 0.43 9.09 -7.65
N ALA A 4 0.88 7.89 -7.29
CA ALA A 4 0.05 6.70 -7.29
C ALA A 4 -1.04 6.77 -6.21
N ALA A 5 -0.69 7.30 -5.03
CA ALA A 5 -1.64 7.53 -3.94
C ALA A 5 -2.69 8.59 -4.31
N GLN A 6 -2.27 9.72 -4.90
CA GLN A 6 -3.20 10.76 -5.34
C GLN A 6 -4.18 10.27 -6.41
N ARG A 7 -3.72 9.46 -7.38
CA ARG A 7 -4.61 8.86 -8.38
C ARG A 7 -5.66 7.93 -7.78
N GLN A 8 -5.28 7.14 -6.77
CA GLN A 8 -6.20 6.23 -6.09
C GLN A 8 -7.23 7.00 -5.26
N GLU A 9 -6.84 8.07 -4.56
CA GLU A 9 -7.77 8.95 -3.86
C GLU A 9 -8.76 9.62 -4.83
N MET A 10 -8.29 10.08 -5.99
CA MET A 10 -9.16 10.64 -7.04
C MET A 10 -10.16 9.62 -7.62
N GLN A 11 -9.85 8.32 -7.54
CA GLN A 11 -10.73 7.23 -7.95
C GLN A 11 -11.66 6.74 -6.83
N GLY A 12 -11.55 7.32 -5.62
CA GLY A 12 -12.30 6.89 -4.44
C GLY A 12 -11.88 5.51 -3.92
N LEU A 13 -10.71 5.01 -4.34
CA LEU A 13 -10.20 3.70 -3.94
C LEU A 13 -9.25 3.86 -2.75
N PRO A 14 -9.32 2.96 -1.75
CA PRO A 14 -8.40 3.00 -0.61
C PRO A 14 -6.97 2.74 -1.09
N VAL A 15 -6.03 3.56 -0.60
CA VAL A 15 -4.61 3.42 -0.93
C VAL A 15 -4.03 2.29 -0.07
N ILE A 16 -3.82 1.12 -0.66
CA ILE A 16 -3.27 -0.05 0.04
C ILE A 16 -1.88 -0.39 -0.52
N LEU A 17 -0.88 -0.43 0.36
CA LEU A 17 0.45 -0.92 0.07
C LEU A 17 0.61 -2.34 0.62
N LEU A 18 0.84 -3.30 -0.28
CA LEU A 18 1.21 -4.67 0.10
C LEU A 18 2.71 -4.77 0.35
N VAL A 19 3.08 -5.41 1.45
CA VAL A 19 4.49 -5.57 1.85
C VAL A 19 4.73 -6.94 2.49
N ALA A 20 6.00 -7.36 2.58
CA ALA A 20 6.36 -8.54 3.35
C ALA A 20 6.15 -8.31 4.85
N GLY A 21 5.74 -9.35 5.58
CA GLY A 21 5.40 -9.29 7.02
C GLY A 21 6.43 -8.57 7.88
N PRO A 22 7.74 -8.87 7.80
CA PRO A 22 8.76 -8.27 8.67
C PRO A 22 8.91 -6.75 8.52
N VAL A 23 8.69 -6.19 7.32
CA VAL A 23 8.86 -4.75 7.04
C VAL A 23 7.57 -3.95 7.21
N ARG A 24 6.45 -4.62 7.48
CA ARG A 24 5.12 -4.00 7.56
C ARG A 24 5.04 -2.87 8.56
N ALA A 25 5.52 -3.08 9.79
CA ALA A 25 5.43 -2.07 10.84
C ALA A 25 6.22 -0.80 10.48
N MET A 26 7.42 -0.97 9.91
CA MET A 26 8.26 0.13 9.47
C MET A 26 7.58 0.91 8.34
N LEU A 27 7.15 0.22 7.28
CA LEU A 27 6.53 0.85 6.11
C LEU A 27 5.15 1.44 6.44
N SER A 28 4.40 0.88 7.39
CA SER A 28 3.15 1.48 7.90
C SER A 28 3.39 2.83 8.58
N ARG A 29 4.55 3.01 9.25
CA ARG A 29 4.91 4.28 9.89
C ARG A 29 5.39 5.30 8.87
N PHE A 30 6.23 4.89 7.91
CA PHE A 30 6.70 5.76 6.83
C PHE A 30 5.60 6.14 5.83
N GLY A 31 4.76 5.18 5.43
CA GLY A 31 3.66 5.39 4.50
C GLY A 31 2.63 6.38 5.01
N ARG A 32 2.27 6.31 6.31
CA ARG A 32 1.37 7.27 6.96
C ARG A 32 1.94 8.70 7.02
N LEU A 33 3.27 8.84 7.13
CA LEU A 33 3.93 10.16 7.09
C LEU A 33 3.90 10.76 5.68
N ALA A 34 4.01 9.92 4.65
CA ALA A 34 3.98 10.38 3.26
C ALA A 34 2.55 10.61 2.73
N VAL A 35 1.59 9.77 3.15
CA VAL A 35 0.19 9.78 2.72
C VAL A 35 -0.68 9.39 3.91
N PRO A 36 -1.40 10.34 4.53
CA PRO A 36 -2.19 10.09 5.75
C PRO A 36 -3.25 8.99 5.61
N ASN A 37 -3.81 8.80 4.42
CA ASN A 37 -4.88 7.83 4.13
C ASN A 37 -4.37 6.48 3.56
N MET A 38 -3.07 6.23 3.62
CA MET A 38 -2.48 4.98 3.12
C MET A 38 -2.53 3.86 4.18
N HIS A 39 -3.13 2.74 3.79
CA HIS A 39 -3.11 1.49 4.55
C HIS A 39 -1.94 0.61 4.09
N VAL A 40 -1.28 -0.05 5.04
CA VAL A 40 -0.20 -0.99 4.75
C VAL A 40 -0.57 -2.36 5.32
N LEU A 41 -0.67 -3.34 4.43
CA LEU A 41 -1.03 -4.71 4.76
C LEU A 41 0.12 -5.66 4.42
N ALA A 42 0.37 -6.62 5.29
CA ALA A 42 1.24 -7.73 4.96
C ALA A 42 0.50 -8.74 4.07
N TYR A 43 1.22 -9.45 3.19
CA TYR A 43 0.63 -10.55 2.41
C TYR A 43 -0.13 -11.58 3.29
N GLN A 44 0.36 -11.83 4.50
CA GLN A 44 -0.24 -12.77 5.45
C GLN A 44 -1.52 -12.24 6.15
N GLU A 45 -1.79 -10.93 6.08
CA GLU A 45 -3.02 -10.32 6.63
C GLU A 45 -4.20 -10.41 5.63
N ILE A 46 -3.96 -10.92 4.42
CA ILE A 46 -4.97 -11.02 3.36
C ILE A 46 -5.54 -12.44 3.38
N PRO A 47 -6.85 -12.61 3.60
CA PRO A 47 -7.48 -13.92 3.54
C PRO A 47 -7.44 -14.48 2.11
N ASP A 48 -7.31 -15.79 1.98
CA ASP A 48 -7.21 -16.49 0.69
C ASP A 48 -8.41 -16.26 -0.24
N ASN A 49 -9.54 -15.83 0.31
CA ASN A 49 -10.76 -15.52 -0.43
C ASN A 49 -10.82 -14.08 -0.97
N LYS A 50 -9.79 -13.25 -0.74
CA LYS A 50 -9.73 -11.88 -1.25
C LYS A 50 -8.81 -11.79 -2.47
N GLN A 51 -9.38 -11.36 -3.60
CA GLN A 51 -8.59 -10.97 -4.76
C GLN A 51 -7.96 -9.59 -4.54
N VAL A 52 -6.66 -9.48 -4.80
CA VAL A 52 -5.91 -8.23 -4.69
C VAL A 52 -5.37 -7.87 -6.06
N THR A 53 -5.67 -6.67 -6.53
CA THR A 53 -5.13 -6.14 -7.78
C THR A 53 -3.98 -5.20 -7.45
N ILE A 54 -2.77 -5.52 -7.92
CA ILE A 54 -1.62 -4.63 -7.78
C ILE A 54 -1.73 -3.53 -8.82
N VAL A 55 -1.94 -2.31 -8.35
CA VAL A 55 -2.15 -1.12 -9.20
C VAL A 55 -0.91 -0.24 -9.33
N ALA A 56 0.10 -0.44 -8.47
CA ALA A 56 1.40 0.21 -8.58
C ALA A 56 2.45 -0.55 -7.75
N THR A 57 3.70 -0.61 -8.23
CA THR A 57 4.85 -1.12 -7.48
C THR A 57 5.71 0.05 -7.04
N VAL A 58 6.16 0.06 -5.77
CA VAL A 58 7.04 1.11 -5.23
C VAL A 58 8.35 0.47 -4.79
N GLY A 59 9.46 0.82 -5.44
CA GLY A 59 10.81 0.32 -5.12
C GLY A 59 11.91 1.04 -5.91
N PRO A 60 13.20 0.84 -5.56
CA PRO A 60 14.34 1.56 -6.16
C PRO A 60 14.56 1.32 -7.66
N ASN A 61 13.82 0.39 -8.26
CA ASN A 61 13.85 0.10 -9.68
C ASN A 61 12.43 0.25 -10.20
N GLY A 62 12.07 1.50 -10.53
CA GLY A 62 10.93 1.88 -11.35
C GLY A 62 11.44 2.79 -12.43
#